data_AF-A0A453JAZ5-F1
#
_entry.id   AF-A0A453JAZ5-F1
#
_cell.length_a   1.000
_cell.length_b   1.000
_cell.length_c   1.000
_cell.angle_alpha   90.00
_cell.angle_beta   90.00
_cell.angle_gamma   90.00
#
_symmetry.space_group_name_H-M   'P 1'
#
loop_
_entity.id
_entity.type
_entity.pdbx_description
1 polymer ?
#
loop_
_entity_poly.entity_id
_entity_poly.type
_entity_poly.pdbx_seq_one_letter_code
_entity_poly.pdbx_strand_id
1 'polypeptide(L)'
;NELYIFLSEDMDDYLKGCRFLPKLNNEIPGERNATYKERFSSLENLVLIMFENDIVVIPRETSWFGYYPDGAFEPVLPPQQTKLYQEDWIGLKALDEAGRVKFVSVPGGHLGISNSDMRKHIVPYLKDKPSVSASLAATWHAIGEALGL
;
A
#
# COMPACT_ATOMS: atom_id res chain seq x y z
N ASN A 1 11.90 0.43 26.33
CA ASN A 1 11.39 0.87 25.02
C ASN A 1 10.75 -0.35 24.40
N GLU A 2 9.45 -0.55 24.66
CA GLU A 2 8.73 -1.75 24.24
C GLU A 2 8.41 -1.64 22.76
N LEU A 3 9.26 -2.27 21.94
CA LEU A 3 8.97 -2.55 20.56
C LEU A 3 7.83 -3.58 20.55
N TYR A 4 6.62 -3.19 20.15
CA TYR A 4 5.49 -4.10 19.95
C TYR A 4 5.81 -4.98 18.73
N ILE A 5 6.45 -6.12 18.96
CA ILE A 5 6.70 -7.10 17.89
C ILE A 5 5.49 -8.04 17.83
N PHE A 6 4.76 -8.02 16.71
CA PHE A 6 3.74 -9.02 16.39
C PHE A 6 4.46 -10.31 15.94
N LEU A 7 4.98 -11.09 16.88
CA LEU A 7 5.73 -12.31 16.56
C LEU A 7 4.76 -13.43 16.12
N SER A 8 4.96 -13.94 14.91
CA SER A 8 4.16 -15.00 14.28
C SER A 8 4.77 -16.40 14.46
N GLU A 9 5.30 -16.71 15.66
CA GLU A 9 5.66 -18.11 15.96
C GLU A 9 4.41 -18.99 16.06
N ASP A 10 3.31 -18.42 16.56
CA ASP A 10 2.02 -19.10 16.69
C ASP A 10 0.91 -18.29 16.01
N MET A 11 0.59 -18.70 14.78
CA MET A 11 -0.52 -18.12 14.01
C MET A 11 -1.87 -18.34 14.67
N ASP A 12 -2.07 -19.43 15.42
CA ASP A 12 -3.34 -19.70 16.09
C ASP A 12 -3.56 -18.71 17.24
N ASP A 13 -2.53 -18.42 18.02
CA ASP A 13 -2.60 -17.42 19.09
C ASP A 13 -2.77 -16.00 18.53
N TYR A 14 -2.10 -15.68 17.42
CA TYR A 14 -2.30 -14.41 16.74
C TYR A 14 -3.75 -14.24 16.23
N LEU A 15 -4.31 -15.25 15.55
CA LEU A 15 -5.67 -15.20 15.03
C LEU A 15 -6.73 -15.13 16.16
N LYS A 16 -6.47 -15.75 17.32
CA LYS A 16 -7.38 -15.71 18.49
C LYS A 16 -7.21 -14.45 19.34
N GLY A 17 -5.98 -14.00 19.53
CA GLY A 17 -5.60 -12.93 20.45
C GLY A 17 -5.69 -11.54 19.83
N CYS A 18 -5.37 -11.39 18.54
CA CYS A 18 -5.40 -10.11 17.86
C CYS A 18 -6.82 -9.81 17.34
N ARG A 19 -7.50 -8.85 17.97
CA ARG A 19 -8.89 -8.49 17.63
C ARG A 19 -9.03 -7.60 16.39
N PHE A 20 -7.93 -7.03 15.90
CA PHE A 20 -7.96 -6.01 14.87
C PHE A 20 -7.37 -6.50 13.54
N LEU A 21 -6.08 -6.82 13.50
CA LEU A 21 -5.37 -7.13 12.25
C LEU A 21 -5.94 -8.35 11.52
N PRO A 22 -6.13 -9.53 12.15
CA PRO A 22 -6.71 -10.69 11.47
C PRO A 22 -8.04 -10.42 10.78
N LYS A 23 -8.88 -9.60 11.42
CA LYS A 23 -10.19 -9.21 10.90
C LYS A 23 -10.07 -8.20 9.76
N LEU A 24 -9.21 -7.18 9.92
CA LEU A 24 -9.01 -6.15 8.90
C LEU A 24 -8.38 -6.73 7.62
N ASN A 25 -7.40 -7.62 7.79
CA ASN A 25 -6.63 -8.23 6.71
C ASN A 25 -7.30 -9.46 6.09
N ASN A 26 -8.52 -9.81 6.51
CA ASN A 26 -9.24 -11.00 6.03
C ASN A 26 -8.45 -12.30 6.19
N GLU A 27 -7.74 -12.45 7.31
CA GLU A 27 -6.87 -13.60 7.58
C GLU A 27 -7.63 -14.78 8.20
N ILE A 28 -8.77 -14.51 8.86
CA ILE A 28 -9.59 -15.54 9.53
C ILE A 28 -10.33 -16.38 8.46
N PRO A 29 -10.04 -17.70 8.37
CA PRO A 29 -10.71 -18.57 7.41
C PRO A 29 -12.22 -18.63 7.66
N GLY A 30 -13.02 -18.53 6.59
CA GLY A 30 -14.49 -18.56 6.67
C GLY A 30 -15.16 -17.24 7.09
N GLU A 31 -14.41 -16.26 7.60
CA GLU A 31 -14.94 -14.96 8.04
C GLU A 31 -14.50 -13.78 7.15
N ARG A 32 -13.92 -14.07 5.97
CA ARG A 32 -13.43 -13.04 5.04
C ARG A 32 -14.57 -12.11 4.60
N ASN A 33 -14.35 -10.82 4.75
CA ASN A 33 -15.32 -9.78 4.47
C ASN A 33 -15.13 -9.21 3.05
N ALA A 34 -16.07 -9.52 2.15
CA ALA A 34 -16.04 -9.04 0.76
C ALA A 34 -16.16 -7.51 0.65
N THR A 35 -16.89 -6.86 1.57
CA THR A 35 -17.03 -5.40 1.60
C THR A 35 -15.71 -4.70 1.93
N TYR A 36 -14.86 -5.30 2.77
CA TYR A 36 -13.53 -4.75 3.04
C TYR A 36 -12.67 -4.77 1.78
N LYS A 37 -12.67 -5.92 1.08
CA LYS A 37 -11.98 -6.06 -0.21
C LYS A 37 -12.49 -5.06 -1.24
N GLU A 38 -13.80 -4.94 -1.41
CA GLU A 38 -14.41 -4.02 -2.37
C GLU A 38 -13.99 -2.57 -2.10
N ARG A 39 -14.07 -2.13 -0.85
CA ARG A 39 -13.73 -0.75 -0.45
C ARG A 39 -12.24 -0.47 -0.57
N PHE A 40 -11.38 -1.41 -0.21
CA PHE A 40 -9.94 -1.22 -0.38
C PHE A 40 -9.55 -1.21 -1.87
N SER A 41 -10.19 -2.05 -2.69
CA SER A 41 -9.99 -2.08 -4.15
C SER A 41 -10.53 -0.84 -4.88
N SER A 42 -11.43 -0.07 -4.25
CA SER A 42 -12.00 1.14 -4.84
C SER A 42 -11.11 2.37 -4.73
N LEU A 43 -9.98 2.26 -3.99
CA LEU A 43 -8.99 3.33 -3.92
C LEU A 43 -8.53 3.74 -5.32
N GLU A 44 -8.45 5.04 -5.56
CA GLU A 44 -7.92 5.55 -6.83
C GLU A 44 -6.40 5.34 -6.93
N ASN A 45 -5.70 5.55 -5.82
CA ASN A 45 -4.27 5.33 -5.69
C ASN A 45 -3.96 4.85 -4.26
N LEU A 46 -3.03 3.92 -4.13
CA LEU A 46 -2.44 3.50 -2.87
C LEU A 46 -0.93 3.72 -2.95
N VAL A 47 -0.43 4.71 -2.22
CA VAL A 47 1.02 5.03 -2.17
C VAL A 47 1.59 4.50 -0.86
N LEU A 48 2.45 3.49 -0.96
CA LEU A 48 3.06 2.82 0.17
C LEU A 48 4.53 3.25 0.24
N ILE A 49 4.90 3.97 1.29
CA ILE A 49 6.25 4.51 1.47
C ILE A 49 6.98 3.69 2.53
N MET A 50 8.12 3.13 2.17
CA MET A 50 9.02 2.40 3.07
C MET A 50 10.31 3.20 3.28
N PHE A 51 10.75 3.30 4.53
CA PHE A 51 11.99 3.96 4.92
C PHE A 51 13.15 2.96 4.93
N GLU A 52 14.21 3.25 4.19
CA GLU A 52 15.35 2.33 4.03
C GLU A 52 16.07 2.03 5.34
N ASN A 53 16.08 2.96 6.29
CA ASN A 53 16.75 2.83 7.58
C ASN A 53 15.76 2.80 8.76
N ASP A 54 14.53 2.32 8.52
CA ASP A 54 13.55 2.15 9.60
C ASP A 54 14.02 1.11 10.61
N ILE A 55 14.03 1.48 11.89
CA ILE A 55 14.34 0.60 13.03
C ILE A 55 13.16 0.49 14.01
N VAL A 56 12.03 1.13 13.69
CA VAL A 56 10.80 1.13 14.50
C VAL A 56 9.82 0.13 13.92
N VAL A 57 9.66 0.12 12.60
CA VAL A 57 8.82 -0.84 11.89
C VAL A 57 9.66 -2.03 11.46
N ILE A 58 9.42 -3.19 12.07
CA ILE A 58 10.21 -4.42 11.84
C ILE A 58 9.25 -5.57 11.49
N PRO A 59 9.42 -6.22 10.33
CA PRO A 59 10.31 -5.84 9.23
C PRO A 59 9.81 -4.55 8.54
N ARG A 60 10.72 -3.73 7.99
CA ARG A 60 10.36 -2.46 7.33
C ARG A 60 9.41 -2.68 6.14
N GLU A 61 9.50 -3.85 5.52
CA GLU A 61 8.69 -4.32 4.40
C GLU A 61 7.20 -4.45 4.76
N THR A 62 6.82 -4.45 6.05
CA THR A 62 5.40 -4.33 6.45
C THR A 62 4.74 -3.06 5.92
N SER A 63 5.51 -2.00 5.70
CA SER A 63 5.06 -0.75 5.05
C SER A 63 4.50 -0.99 3.64
N TRP A 64 4.89 -2.10 3.02
CA TRP A 64 4.47 -2.54 1.70
C TRP A 64 3.58 -3.78 1.73
N PHE A 65 3.07 -4.21 2.89
CA PHE A 65 2.40 -5.51 3.07
C PHE A 65 3.31 -6.73 2.83
N GLY A 66 4.63 -6.57 2.90
CA GLY A 66 5.56 -7.68 3.04
C GLY A 66 5.60 -8.16 4.49
N TYR A 67 5.91 -9.44 4.71
CA TYR A 67 6.06 -9.99 6.06
C TYR A 67 6.89 -11.27 6.07
N TYR A 68 7.16 -11.79 7.26
CA TYR A 68 7.76 -13.12 7.41
C TYR A 68 6.77 -14.24 7.05
N PRO A 69 7.26 -15.42 6.63
CA PRO A 69 6.42 -16.60 6.50
C PRO A 69 5.90 -17.09 7.87
N ASP A 70 4.75 -17.76 7.87
CA ASP A 70 4.17 -18.37 9.08
C ASP A 70 5.21 -19.25 9.81
N GLY A 71 5.45 -19.00 11.10
CA GLY A 71 6.37 -19.79 11.93
C GLY A 71 7.87 -19.54 11.68
N ALA A 72 8.25 -18.52 10.91
CA ALA A 72 9.65 -18.15 10.71
C ALA A 72 9.86 -16.62 10.73
N PHE A 73 11.11 -16.19 10.87
CA PHE A 73 11.53 -14.78 10.81
C PHE A 73 12.42 -14.46 9.62
N GLU A 74 12.66 -15.42 8.72
CA GLU A 74 13.41 -15.20 7.48
C GLU A 74 12.98 -16.27 6.45
N PRO A 75 13.05 -15.97 5.14
CA PRO A 75 13.33 -14.65 4.57
C PRO A 75 12.11 -13.72 4.70
N VAL A 76 12.32 -12.40 4.70
CA VAL A 76 11.23 -11.43 4.51
C VAL A 76 10.61 -11.62 3.12
N LEU A 77 9.30 -11.85 3.05
CA LEU A 77 8.56 -11.98 1.80
C LEU A 77 8.13 -10.60 1.29
N PRO A 78 8.36 -10.28 0.01
CA PRO A 78 7.72 -9.12 -0.61
C PRO A 78 6.19 -9.33 -0.68
N PRO A 79 5.38 -8.25 -0.80
CA PRO A 79 3.93 -8.36 -0.81
C PRO A 79 3.39 -9.40 -1.79
N GLN A 80 3.96 -9.46 -3.01
CA GLN A 80 3.52 -10.39 -4.06
C GLN A 80 3.70 -11.87 -3.71
N GLN A 81 4.52 -12.19 -2.71
CA GLN A 81 4.75 -13.55 -2.24
C GLN A 81 3.90 -13.92 -1.01
N THR A 82 3.16 -12.97 -0.43
CA THR A 82 2.27 -13.23 0.71
C THR A 82 0.96 -13.89 0.26
N LYS A 83 0.34 -14.71 1.14
CA LYS A 83 -0.98 -15.29 0.89
C LYS A 83 -2.05 -14.21 0.68
N LEU A 84 -1.99 -13.14 1.49
CA LEU A 84 -2.88 -11.97 1.41
C LEU A 84 -2.92 -11.38 0.00
N TYR A 85 -1.77 -11.28 -0.66
CA TYR A 85 -1.69 -10.80 -2.04
C TYR A 85 -2.10 -11.89 -3.04
N GLN A 86 -1.53 -13.09 -2.95
CA GLN A 86 -1.72 -14.14 -3.96
C GLN A 86 -3.19 -14.55 -4.12
N GLU A 87 -3.89 -14.68 -3.00
CA GLU A 87 -5.32 -14.98 -2.94
C GLU A 87 -6.21 -13.70 -2.92
N ASP A 88 -5.58 -12.53 -2.97
CA ASP A 88 -6.24 -11.22 -3.05
C ASP A 88 -7.28 -10.98 -1.94
N TRP A 89 -6.91 -11.24 -0.68
CA TRP A 89 -7.83 -11.23 0.47
C TRP A 89 -8.48 -9.87 0.71
N ILE A 90 -7.71 -8.79 0.51
CA ILE A 90 -8.16 -7.42 0.69
C ILE A 90 -8.27 -6.65 -0.63
N GLY A 91 -7.95 -7.25 -1.77
CA GLY A 91 -7.96 -6.54 -3.06
C GLY A 91 -6.65 -5.85 -3.44
N LEU A 92 -5.57 -6.08 -2.68
CA LEU A 92 -4.27 -5.48 -2.94
C LEU A 92 -3.70 -5.88 -4.31
N LYS A 93 -3.87 -7.16 -4.70
CA LYS A 93 -3.40 -7.65 -6.01
C LYS A 93 -4.20 -7.01 -7.14
N ALA A 94 -5.52 -6.96 -7.01
CA ALA A 94 -6.37 -6.30 -8.01
C ALA A 94 -6.03 -4.81 -8.17
N LEU A 95 -5.69 -4.12 -7.06
CA LEU A 95 -5.29 -2.72 -7.07
C LEU A 95 -3.90 -2.53 -7.73
N ASP A 96 -2.96 -3.43 -7.45
CA ASP A 96 -1.60 -3.42 -8.01
C ASP A 96 -1.60 -3.71 -9.51
N GLU A 97 -2.32 -4.77 -9.94
CA GLU A 97 -2.49 -5.13 -11.36
C GLU A 97 -3.19 -4.03 -12.16
N ALA A 98 -4.07 -3.25 -11.52
CA ALA A 98 -4.67 -2.05 -12.13
C ALA A 98 -3.72 -0.84 -12.20
N GLY A 99 -2.47 -0.98 -11.76
CA GLY A 99 -1.46 0.08 -11.76
C GLY A 99 -1.69 1.18 -10.73
N ARG A 100 -2.57 0.95 -9.75
CA ARG A 100 -2.99 1.94 -8.74
C ARG A 100 -2.18 1.87 -7.44
N VAL A 101 -1.34 0.85 -7.26
CA VAL A 101 -0.40 0.78 -6.14
C VAL A 101 0.96 1.38 -6.54
N LYS A 102 1.61 2.07 -5.60
CA LYS A 102 2.95 2.63 -5.75
C LYS A 102 3.79 2.24 -4.55
N PHE A 103 4.71 1.32 -4.77
CA PHE A 103 5.73 0.94 -3.80
C PHE A 103 6.90 1.93 -3.92
N VAL A 104 7.05 2.80 -2.93
CA VAL A 104 8.07 3.87 -2.90
C VAL A 104 9.02 3.60 -1.74
N SER A 105 10.32 3.57 -2.03
CA SER A 105 11.36 3.50 -1.01
C SER A 105 12.10 4.82 -0.97
N VAL A 106 12.33 5.33 0.24
CA VAL A 106 13.04 6.59 0.46
C VAL A 106 14.14 6.41 1.52
N PRO A 107 15.27 7.11 1.38
CA PRO A 107 16.30 7.11 2.41
C PRO A 107 15.78 7.77 3.69
N GLY A 108 16.28 7.33 4.84
CA GLY A 108 15.94 7.89 6.15
C GLY A 108 15.41 6.86 7.15
N GLY A 109 15.34 7.29 8.42
CA GLY A 109 14.71 6.52 9.49
C GLY A 109 13.20 6.69 9.52
N HIS A 110 12.54 6.14 10.55
CA HIS A 110 11.09 6.18 10.70
C HIS A 110 10.53 7.61 10.56
N LEU A 111 9.66 7.83 9.56
CA LEU A 111 9.07 9.13 9.21
C LEU A 111 10.08 10.21 8.75
N GLY A 112 11.36 9.86 8.59
CA GLY A 112 12.42 10.75 8.15
C GLY A 112 12.43 10.95 6.63
N ILE A 113 11.37 11.52 6.06
CA ILE A 113 11.27 11.80 4.63
C ILE A 113 11.76 13.21 4.28
N SER A 114 12.55 13.34 3.20
CA SER A 114 13.00 14.65 2.73
C SER A 114 11.88 15.44 2.06
N ASN A 115 11.95 16.78 2.10
CA ASN A 115 11.00 17.63 1.36
C ASN A 115 11.01 17.37 -0.15
N SER A 116 12.15 16.98 -0.73
CA SER A 116 12.24 16.58 -2.14
C SER A 116 11.46 15.30 -2.40
N ASP A 117 11.58 14.29 -1.53
CA ASP A 117 10.86 13.02 -1.70
C ASP A 117 9.36 13.19 -1.47
N MET A 118 8.95 14.00 -0.49
CA MET A 118 7.53 14.37 -0.31
C MET A 118 6.96 15.04 -1.58
N ARG A 119 7.67 16.02 -2.14
CA ARG A 119 7.25 16.68 -3.38
C ARG A 119 7.15 15.73 -4.58
N LYS A 120 8.02 14.72 -4.63
CA LYS A 120 8.07 13.75 -5.73
C LYS A 120 7.01 12.65 -5.58
N HIS A 121 6.82 12.13 -4.38
CA HIS A 121 6.07 10.88 -4.15
C HIS A 121 4.69 11.09 -3.51
N ILE A 122 4.44 12.23 -2.86
CA ILE A 122 3.16 12.50 -2.15
C ILE A 122 2.37 13.58 -2.89
N VAL A 123 2.98 14.74 -3.12
CA VAL A 123 2.29 15.93 -3.67
C VAL A 123 1.52 15.67 -4.99
N PRO A 124 1.98 14.84 -5.94
CA PRO A 124 1.23 14.57 -7.17
C PRO A 124 -0.18 14.02 -6.94
N TYR A 125 -0.41 13.32 -5.83
CA TYR A 125 -1.70 12.70 -5.49
C TYR A 125 -2.63 13.61 -4.68
N LEU A 126 -2.13 14.76 -4.22
CA LEU A 126 -2.89 15.73 -3.43
C LEU A 126 -3.41 16.92 -4.26
N LYS A 127 -2.98 17.02 -5.52
CA LYS A 127 -3.48 18.04 -6.43
C LYS A 127 -4.85 17.62 -6.96
N ASP A 128 -5.75 18.58 -7.10
CA ASP A 128 -7.04 18.34 -7.73
C ASP A 128 -6.84 17.73 -9.12
N LYS A 129 -7.56 16.65 -9.41
CA LYS A 129 -7.65 16.16 -10.79
C LYS A 129 -8.28 17.28 -11.62
N PRO A 130 -7.66 17.71 -12.72
CA PRO A 130 -8.33 18.65 -13.62
C PRO A 130 -9.65 18.00 -14.04
N SER A 131 -10.75 18.74 -13.90
CA SER A 131 -12.06 18.25 -14.32
C SER A 131 -12.00 17.79 -15.78
N VAL A 132 -12.80 16.79 -16.16
CA VAL A 132 -12.87 16.32 -17.55
C VAL A 132 -13.14 17.49 -18.52
N SER A 133 -13.89 18.51 -18.08
CA SER A 133 -14.09 19.73 -18.87
C SER A 133 -12.81 20.54 -19.07
N ALA A 134 -11.97 20.66 -18.04
CA ALA A 134 -10.70 21.39 -18.10
C ALA A 134 -9.66 20.64 -18.94
N SER A 135 -9.62 19.30 -18.89
CA SER A 135 -8.71 18.51 -19.73
C SER A 135 -9.11 18.56 -21.21
N LEU A 136 -10.42 18.48 -21.51
CA LEU A 136 -10.92 18.65 -22.87
C LEU A 136 -10.64 20.06 -23.39
N ALA A 137 -10.90 21.11 -22.61
CA ALA A 137 -10.61 22.48 -23.00
C ALA A 137 -9.11 22.71 -23.28
N ALA A 138 -8.22 22.20 -22.42
CA ALA A 138 -6.77 22.28 -22.64
C ALA A 138 -6.33 21.53 -23.90
N THR A 139 -6.95 20.37 -24.19
CA THR A 139 -6.66 19.58 -25.38
C THR A 139 -7.12 20.28 -26.66
N TRP A 140 -8.32 20.85 -26.65
CA TRP A 140 -8.84 21.66 -27.76
C TRP A 140 -8.01 22.92 -28.00
N HIS A 141 -7.55 23.58 -26.94
CA HIS A 141 -6.68 24.75 -27.05
C HIS A 141 -5.33 24.40 -27.68
N ALA A 142 -4.68 23.32 -27.22
CA ALA A 142 -3.41 22.86 -27.78
C ALA A 142 -3.54 22.43 -29.26
N ILE A 143 -4.67 21.82 -29.64
CA ILE A 143 -4.97 21.49 -31.04
C ILE A 143 -5.18 22.77 -31.87
N GLY A 144 -5.88 23.78 -31.33
CA GLY A 144 -6.06 25.08 -31.97
C GLY A 144 -4.71 25.76 -32.26
N GLU A 145 -3.83 25.84 -31.26
CA GLU A 145 -2.48 26.41 -31.43
C GLU A 145 -1.65 25.65 -32.46
N ALA A 146 -1.69 24.31 -32.44
CA ALA A 146 -0.94 23.48 -33.39
C ALA A 146 -1.46 23.60 -34.83
N LEU A 147 -2.76 23.90 -35.01
CA LEU A 147 -3.40 24.09 -36.30
C LEU A 147 -3.47 25.56 -36.75
N GLY A 148 -3.03 26.50 -35.91
CA GLY A 148 -3.09 27.94 -36.18
C GLY A 148 -4.51 28.51 -36.23
N LEU A 149 -5.44 27.92 -35.47
CA LEU A 149 -6.84 28.34 -35.32
C LEU A 149 -7.06 29.17 -34.06
#